data_AF-A0A7J4RD12-F1
#
_entry.id   AF-A0A7J4RD12-F1
#
_cell.length_a   1.000
_cell.length_b   1.000
_cell.length_c   1.000
_cell.angle_alpha   90.00
_cell.angle_beta   90.00
_cell.angle_gamma   90.00
#
_symmetry.space_group_name_H-M   'P 1'
#
loop_
_entity.id
_entity.type
_entity.pdbx_description
1 polymer ?
#
loop_
_entity_poly.entity_id
_entity_poly.type
_entity_poly.pdbx_seq_one_letter_code
_entity_poly.pdbx_strand_id
1 'polypeptide(L)'
;AGRSIRMLHRQAIVHGDLSTNNIMITPEGEAVLIDFGLAKIEFEIELYGIDLHVLFEILGASHPHRVGAMEAVLEGYAQCENNLGPAPTTSGGNPVSMSDVLERFDLIRTRVRYHG
;
A
#
# COMPACT_ATOMS: atom_id res chain seq x y z
N ALA A 1 -5.51 9.36 0.07
CA ALA A 1 -4.05 9.14 -0.06
C ALA A 1 -3.70 7.76 -0.64
N GLY A 2 -4.25 6.64 -0.16
CA GLY A 2 -3.84 5.29 -0.61
C GLY A 2 -4.42 4.76 -1.93
N ARG A 3 -5.18 5.57 -2.69
CA ARG A 3 -5.84 5.13 -3.93
C ARG A 3 -4.84 4.55 -4.94
N SER A 4 -3.71 5.23 -5.16
CA SER A 4 -2.70 4.87 -6.15
C SER A 4 -1.98 3.57 -5.80
N ILE A 5 -1.77 3.33 -4.50
CA ILE A 5 -1.22 2.07 -3.97
C ILE A 5 -2.21 0.94 -4.24
N ARG A 6 -3.51 1.13 -3.94
CA ARG A 6 -4.49 0.08 -4.26
C ARG A 6 -4.58 -0.16 -5.76
N MET A 7 -4.55 0.88 -6.59
CA MET A 7 -4.56 0.74 -8.05
C MET A 7 -3.40 -0.12 -8.55
N LEU A 8 -2.20 0.03 -7.97
CA LEU A 8 -1.05 -0.82 -8.27
C LEU A 8 -1.30 -2.27 -7.84
N HIS A 9 -1.69 -2.48 -6.58
CA HIS A 9 -1.94 -3.79 -6.01
C HIS A 9 -3.07 -4.56 -6.74
N ARG A 10 -4.07 -3.85 -7.26
CA ARG A 10 -5.16 -4.43 -8.10
C ARG A 10 -4.67 -5.02 -9.42
N GLN A 11 -3.47 -4.66 -9.87
CA GLN A 11 -2.84 -5.23 -11.06
C GLN A 11 -1.93 -6.42 -10.73
N ALA A 12 -2.02 -6.95 -9.50
CA ALA A 12 -1.11 -7.94 -8.96
C ALA A 12 0.35 -7.47 -8.90
N ILE A 13 0.59 -6.16 -8.72
CA ILE A 13 1.94 -5.59 -8.64
C ILE A 13 2.17 -5.06 -7.23
N VAL A 14 3.32 -5.41 -6.65
CA VAL A 14 3.88 -4.75 -5.46
C VAL A 14 4.98 -3.80 -5.90
N HIS A 15 5.13 -2.68 -5.21
CA HIS A 15 6.15 -1.68 -5.50
C HIS A 15 7.53 -2.12 -5.05
N GLY A 16 7.65 -2.73 -3.87
CA GLY A 16 8.91 -3.21 -3.30
C GLY A 16 9.80 -2.13 -2.66
N ASP A 17 9.46 -0.86 -2.81
CA ASP A 17 10.11 0.29 -2.14
C ASP A 17 9.12 1.45 -1.99
N LEU A 18 8.04 1.22 -1.25
CA LEU A 18 6.96 2.21 -1.12
C LEU A 18 7.28 3.30 -0.09
N SER A 19 8.34 4.08 -0.36
CA SER A 19 8.76 5.22 0.45
C SER A 19 8.00 6.51 0.11
N THR A 20 7.98 7.49 1.02
CA THR A 20 7.38 8.81 0.73
C THR A 20 8.09 9.56 -0.41
N ASN A 21 9.35 9.24 -0.69
CA ASN A 21 10.11 9.84 -1.80
C ASN A 21 9.68 9.28 -3.16
N ASN A 22 9.10 8.09 -3.17
CA ASN A 22 8.56 7.43 -4.37
C ASN A 22 7.08 7.76 -4.60
N ILE A 23 6.55 8.76 -3.88
CA ILE A 23 5.19 9.28 -4.04
C ILE A 23 5.26 10.75 -4.40
N MET A 24 4.91 11.08 -5.65
CA MET A 24 4.76 12.45 -6.11
C MET A 24 3.32 12.92 -5.96
N ILE A 25 3.13 14.20 -5.65
CA ILE A 25 1.81 14.84 -5.62
C ILE A 25 1.66 15.73 -6.84
N THR A 26 0.62 15.51 -7.65
CA THR A 26 0.32 16.34 -8.82
C THR A 26 -0.24 17.71 -8.39
N PRO A 27 -0.26 18.72 -9.27
CA PRO A 27 -0.92 20.00 -8.99
C PRO A 27 -2.40 19.88 -8.59
N GLU A 28 -3.07 18.82 -9.06
CA GLU A 28 -4.46 18.48 -8.76
C GLU A 28 -4.60 17.77 -7.39
N GLY A 29 -3.49 17.50 -6.70
CA GLY A 29 -3.47 16.83 -5.41
C GLY A 29 -3.54 15.31 -5.48
N GLU A 30 -3.33 14.71 -6.66
CA GLU A 30 -3.31 13.26 -6.82
C GLU A 30 -1.94 12.68 -6.47
N ALA A 31 -1.92 11.53 -5.78
CA ALA A 31 -0.68 10.81 -5.51
C ALA A 31 -0.31 9.94 -6.73
N VAL A 32 0.94 9.99 -7.17
CA VAL A 32 1.48 9.17 -8.26
C VAL A 32 2.70 8.43 -7.74
N LEU A 33 2.76 7.12 -8.00
CA LEU A 33 3.89 6.29 -7.62
C LEU A 33 4.97 6.38 -8.71
N ILE A 34 6.22 6.48 -8.30
CA ILE A 34 7.40 6.52 -9.18
C ILE A 34 8.43 5.48 -8.74
N ASP A 35 9.45 5.25 -9.57
CA ASP A 35 10.54 4.32 -9.29
C ASP A 35 10.09 2.86 -9.07
N PHE A 36 9.76 2.19 -10.17
CA PHE A 36 9.36 0.78 -10.18
C PHE A 36 10.56 -0.18 -10.30
N GLY A 37 11.77 0.24 -9.92
CA GLY A 37 12.98 -0.58 -10.07
C GLY A 37 12.96 -1.91 -9.31
N LEU A 38 12.21 -1.98 -8.21
CA LEU A 38 12.02 -3.19 -7.39
C LEU A 38 10.61 -3.79 -7.50
N ALA A 39 9.77 -3.20 -8.37
CA ALA A 39 8.40 -3.66 -8.52
C ALA A 39 8.34 -5.03 -9.18
N LYS A 40 7.35 -5.82 -8.79
CA LYS A 40 7.16 -7.16 -9.37
C LYS A 40 5.71 -7.60 -9.32
N ILE A 41 5.38 -8.51 -10.25
CA ILE A 41 4.11 -9.22 -10.21
C ILE A 41 4.17 -10.22 -9.07
N GLU A 42 3.17 -10.19 -8.20
CA GLU A 42 3.07 -11.03 -7.01
C GLU A 42 1.62 -11.42 -6.77
N PHE A 43 1.39 -12.66 -6.36
CA PHE A 43 0.05 -13.18 -6.00
C PHE A 43 -0.04 -13.59 -4.53
N GLU A 44 1.11 -13.67 -3.85
CA GLU A 44 1.18 -13.95 -2.42
C GLU A 44 1.03 -12.67 -1.59
N ILE A 45 0.25 -12.77 -0.51
CA ILE A 45 -0.17 -11.66 0.35
C ILE A 45 0.97 -10.91 1.06
N GLU A 46 2.10 -11.58 1.31
CA GLU A 46 3.16 -11.08 2.20
C GLU A 46 3.68 -9.70 1.79
N LEU A 47 4.03 -9.54 0.52
CA LEU A 47 4.73 -8.36 0.03
C LEU A 47 3.82 -7.13 -0.05
N TYR A 48 2.53 -7.35 -0.23
CA TYR A 48 1.52 -6.29 -0.19
C TYR A 48 1.41 -5.65 1.19
N GLY A 49 1.45 -6.48 2.23
CA GLY A 49 1.47 -6.02 3.62
C GLY A 49 2.77 -5.29 3.95
N ILE A 50 3.90 -5.77 3.41
CA ILE A 50 5.22 -5.14 3.58
C ILE A 50 5.26 -3.76 2.93
N ASP A 51 4.72 -3.58 1.71
CA ASP A 51 4.65 -2.27 1.05
C ASP A 51 3.96 -1.22 1.95
N LEU A 52 2.79 -1.55 2.51
CA LEU A 52 2.10 -0.67 3.45
C LEU A 52 2.86 -0.46 4.77
N HIS A 53 3.57 -1.48 5.24
CA HIS A 53 4.37 -1.39 6.46
C HIS A 53 5.58 -0.47 6.30
N VAL A 54 6.29 -0.54 5.17
CA VAL A 54 7.41 0.36 4.86
C VAL A 54 6.94 1.82 4.89
N LEU A 55 5.80 2.11 4.24
CA LEU A 55 5.24 3.46 4.25
C LEU A 55 4.85 3.91 5.66
N PHE A 56 4.27 3.03 6.48
CA PHE A 56 3.93 3.31 7.88
C PHE A 56 5.16 3.70 8.71
N GLU A 57 6.24 2.92 8.63
CA GLU A 57 7.49 3.19 9.36
C GLU A 57 8.10 4.54 8.95
N ILE A 58 8.13 4.83 7.64
CA ILE A 58 8.69 6.09 7.12
C ILE A 58 7.85 7.30 7.54
N LEU A 59 6.52 7.19 7.51
CA LEU A 59 5.64 8.24 8.00
C LEU A 59 5.86 8.49 9.50
N GLY A 60 5.99 7.43 10.30
CA GLY A 60 6.28 7.52 11.73
C GLY A 60 7.65 8.15 12.03
N ALA A 61 8.69 7.77 11.30
CA ALA A 61 10.05 8.21 11.54
C ALA A 61 10.33 9.63 10.99
N SER A 62 9.91 9.90 9.74
CA SER A 62 10.27 11.14 9.04
C SER A 62 9.20 12.23 9.14
N HIS A 63 7.95 11.87 9.42
CA HIS A 63 6.82 12.79 9.46
C HIS A 63 5.94 12.65 10.72
N PRO A 64 6.52 12.58 11.94
CA PRO A 64 5.78 12.28 13.17
C PRO A 64 4.69 13.31 13.53
N HIS A 65 4.79 14.54 13.00
CA HIS A 65 3.81 15.59 13.21
C HIS A 65 2.52 15.39 12.38
N ARG A 66 2.53 14.51 11.37
CA ARG A 66 1.35 14.18 10.57
C ARG A 66 0.56 13.03 11.20
N VAL A 67 -0.05 13.32 12.33
CA VAL A 67 -0.95 12.38 13.02
C VAL A 67 -2.09 11.98 12.09
N GLY A 68 -2.42 10.69 12.00
CA GLY A 68 -3.48 10.20 11.12
C GLY A 68 -3.06 9.95 9.66
N ALA A 69 -1.78 10.16 9.30
CA ALA A 69 -1.34 10.04 7.92
C ALA A 69 -1.51 8.62 7.36
N MET A 70 -1.13 7.60 8.15
CA MET A 70 -1.28 6.22 7.70
C MET A 70 -2.76 5.82 7.64
N GLU A 71 -3.57 6.27 8.59
CA GLU A 71 -5.01 6.05 8.62
C GLU A 71 -5.67 6.59 7.35
N ALA A 72 -5.31 7.80 6.91
CA ALA A 72 -5.77 8.38 5.64
C ALA A 72 -5.26 7.63 4.40
N VAL A 73 -4.09 6.97 4.49
CA VAL A 73 -3.61 6.06 3.44
C VAL A 73 -4.50 4.82 3.37
N LEU A 74 -4.71 4.13 4.50
CA LEU A 74 -5.53 2.92 4.56
C LEU A 74 -6.98 3.17 4.15
N GLU A 75 -7.56 4.29 4.56
CA GLU A 75 -8.91 4.70 4.15
C GLU A 75 -9.00 4.87 2.63
N GLY A 76 -8.05 5.59 2.02
CA GLY A 76 -8.02 5.76 0.56
C GLY A 76 -7.72 4.46 -0.19
N TYR A 77 -6.95 3.55 0.40
CA TYR A 77 -6.69 2.22 -0.14
C TYR A 77 -7.96 1.37 -0.17
N ALA A 78 -8.72 1.36 0.93
CA ALA A 78 -9.99 0.65 1.05
C ALA A 78 -11.08 1.25 0.14
N GLN A 79 -11.21 2.57 0.13
CA GLN A 79 -12.22 3.28 -0.68
C GLN A 79 -12.04 3.01 -2.17
N CYS A 80 -10.80 2.87 -2.64
CA CYS A 80 -10.50 2.53 -4.04
C CYS A 80 -11.15 1.20 -4.44
N GLU A 81 -11.02 0.16 -3.63
CA GLU A 81 -11.66 -1.13 -3.89
C GLU A 81 -13.18 -1.04 -3.75
N ASN A 82 -13.69 -0.38 -2.72
CA ASN A 82 -15.13 -0.23 -2.52
C ASN A 82 -15.82 0.47 -3.71
N ASN A 83 -15.14 1.44 -4.34
CA ASN A 83 -15.66 2.17 -5.48
C ASN A 83 -15.59 1.36 -6.80
N LEU A 84 -14.57 0.50 -6.95
CA LEU A 84 -14.31 -0.23 -8.19
C LEU A 84 -14.79 -1.68 -8.17
N GLY A 85 -15.21 -2.19 -7.00
CA GLY A 85 -15.44 -3.60 -6.75
C GLY A 85 -14.14 -4.41 -6.65
N PRO A 86 -14.22 -5.75 -6.52
CA PRO A 86 -13.05 -6.62 -6.46
C PRO A 86 -12.09 -6.42 -7.64
N ALA A 87 -10.81 -6.70 -7.44
CA ALA A 87 -9.84 -6.65 -8.53
C ALA A 87 -10.18 -7.70 -9.59
N PRO A 88 -10.15 -7.35 -10.89
CA PRO A 88 -10.35 -8.34 -11.95
C PRO A 88 -9.20 -9.35 -11.95
N THR A 89 -9.50 -10.59 -12.36
CA THR A 89 -8.46 -11.61 -12.60
C THR A 89 -7.50 -11.12 -13.67
N THR A 90 -6.20 -11.25 -13.42
CA THR A 90 -5.15 -10.98 -14.41
C THR A 90 -4.75 -12.27 -15.12
N SER A 91 -3.97 -12.18 -16.19
CA SER A 91 -3.49 -13.37 -16.92
C SER A 91 -2.61 -14.29 -16.07
N GLY A 92 -2.00 -13.78 -14.98
CA GLY A 92 -1.13 -14.55 -14.09
C GLY A 92 -1.82 -15.12 -12.85
N GLY A 93 -3.04 -14.68 -12.53
CA GLY A 93 -3.75 -15.09 -11.33
C GLY A 93 -4.71 -14.04 -10.79
N ASN A 94 -5.26 -14.30 -9.61
CA ASN A 94 -6.14 -13.36 -8.92
C ASN A 94 -5.31 -12.42 -8.03
N PRO A 95 -5.39 -11.09 -8.22
CA PRO A 95 -4.78 -10.15 -7.29
C PRO A 95 -5.30 -10.34 -5.86
N VAL A 96 -4.45 -10.08 -4.88
CA VAL A 96 -4.81 -10.15 -3.46
C VAL A 96 -5.92 -9.14 -3.13
N SER A 97 -6.93 -9.57 -2.38
CA SER A 97 -8.06 -8.73 -1.99
C SER A 97 -7.63 -7.61 -1.06
N MET A 98 -8.37 -6.49 -1.05
CA MET A 98 -8.07 -5.38 -0.13
C MET A 98 -8.14 -5.81 1.34
N SER A 99 -9.13 -6.63 1.72
CA SER A 99 -9.28 -7.11 3.10
C SER A 99 -8.07 -7.92 3.56
N ASP A 100 -7.58 -8.82 2.71
CA ASP A 100 -6.42 -9.67 3.05
C ASP A 100 -5.16 -8.81 3.22
N VAL A 101 -4.92 -7.86 2.30
CA VAL A 101 -3.77 -6.95 2.41
C VAL A 101 -3.79 -6.15 3.71
N LEU A 102 -4.96 -5.61 4.09
CA LEU A 102 -5.10 -4.83 5.32
C LEU A 102 -4.90 -5.69 6.58
N GLU A 103 -5.47 -6.90 6.61
CA GLU A 103 -5.25 -7.85 7.69
C GLU A 103 -3.76 -8.22 7.81
N ARG A 104 -3.09 -8.47 6.68
CA ARG A 104 -1.67 -8.80 6.68
C ARG A 104 -0.82 -7.65 7.19
N PHE A 105 -1.11 -6.42 6.76
CA PHE A 105 -0.45 -5.21 7.26
C PHE A 105 -0.59 -5.08 8.78
N ASP A 106 -1.78 -5.28 9.33
CA ASP A 106 -2.01 -5.22 10.78
C ASP A 106 -1.24 -6.31 11.54
N LEU A 107 -1.17 -7.52 11.00
CA LEU A 107 -0.35 -8.61 11.56
C LEU A 107 1.15 -8.29 11.55
N ILE A 108 1.67 -7.68 10.49
CA ILE A 108 3.08 -7.26 10.41
C ILE A 108 3.37 -6.18 11.46
N ARG A 109 2.56 -5.12 11.48
CA ARG A 109 2.72 -3.97 12.38
C ARG A 109 2.61 -4.34 13.85
N THR A 110 1.78 -5.32 14.20
CA THR A 110 1.65 -5.77 15.60
C THR A 110 2.81 -6.65 16.04
N ARG A 111 3.34 -7.53 15.17
CA ARG A 111 4.50 -8.39 15.50
C ARG A 111 5.77 -7.61 15.83
N VAL A 112 6.01 -6.49 15.14
CA VAL A 112 7.17 -5.63 15.37
C VAL A 112 7.10 -4.90 16.72
N ARG A 113 5.90 -4.60 17.23
CA ARG A 113 5.73 -3.91 18.53
C ARG A 113 5.96 -4.77 19.77
N TYR A 114 5.96 -6.10 19.67
CA TYR A 114 6.17 -7.00 20.80
C TYR A 114 7.60 -7.58 20.92
N HIS A 115 8.52 -7.18 20.03
CA HIS A 115 9.92 -7.64 20.03
C HIS A 115 10.93 -6.49 20.18
N GLY A 116 10.49 -5.32 20.66
CA GLY A 116 11.34 -4.16 20.96
C GLY A 116 11.46 -3.89 22.46
#